data_AF-A0A2S9GGZ5-F1
#
_entry.id   AF-A0A2S9GGZ5-F1
#
_cell.length_a   1.000
_cell.length_b   1.000
_cell.length_c   1.000
_cell.angle_alpha   90.00
_cell.angle_beta   90.00
_cell.angle_gamma   90.00
#
_symmetry.space_group_name_H-M   'P 1'
#
loop_
_entity.id
_entity.type
_entity.pdbx_description
1 polymer ?
#
loop_
_entity_poly.entity_id
_entity_poly.type
_entity_poly.pdbx_seq_one_letter_code
_entity_poly.pdbx_strand_id
1 'polypeptide(L)' 'IDMPLSETTGKRGGIHNSLTRLLIKPSHLAGGYAQMSFAFNYPGPTGNQRDEVTVVRRRSQEVTY' A
#
# COMPACT_ATOMS: atom_id res chain seq x y z
N ILE A 1 -21.26 8.58 -2.15
CA ILE A 1 -20.02 8.07 -1.49
C ILE A 1 -20.41 6.73 -0.92
N ASP A 2 -20.06 5.67 -1.63
CA ASP A 2 -20.82 4.42 -1.57
C ASP A 2 -20.04 3.34 -0.82
N MET A 3 -19.30 3.77 0.22
CA MET A 3 -18.44 2.90 1.03
C MET A 3 -19.11 2.65 2.40
N PRO A 4 -19.71 1.47 2.61
CA PRO A 4 -20.25 1.10 3.92
C PRO A 4 -19.15 1.05 4.99
N LEU A 5 -19.55 1.13 6.26
CA LEU A 5 -18.62 1.07 7.39
C LEU A 5 -17.87 -0.27 7.43
N SER A 6 -16.61 -0.21 7.84
CA SER A 6 -15.77 -1.38 8.10
C SER A 6 -16.11 -1.94 9.48
N GLU A 7 -16.53 -3.20 9.52
CA GLU A 7 -16.78 -3.93 10.77
C GLU A 7 -15.54 -4.03 11.67
N THR A 8 -14.32 -3.94 11.11
CA THR A 8 -13.07 -4.06 11.88
C THR A 8 -12.64 -2.73 12.53
N THR A 9 -12.89 -1.60 11.87
CA THR A 9 -12.39 -0.29 12.32
C THR A 9 -13.48 0.67 12.75
N GLY A 10 -14.77 0.35 12.50
CA GLY A 10 -15.90 1.23 12.78
C GLY A 10 -15.93 2.52 11.97
N LYS A 11 -14.98 2.69 11.03
CA LYS A 11 -14.86 3.85 10.14
C LYS A 11 -15.31 3.48 8.73
N ARG A 12 -15.45 4.47 7.85
CA ARG A 12 -15.76 4.23 6.42
C ARG A 12 -14.81 3.19 5.84
N GLY A 13 -15.35 2.29 5.01
CA GLY A 13 -14.57 1.27 4.31
C GLY A 13 -13.38 1.91 3.58
N GLY A 14 -12.19 1.32 3.78
CA GLY A 14 -10.97 1.73 3.11
C GLY A 14 -10.97 1.37 1.62
N ILE A 15 -9.93 1.83 0.92
CA ILE A 15 -9.65 1.51 -0.48
C ILE A 15 -8.52 0.48 -0.58
N HIS A 16 -8.14 0.06 -1.79
CA HIS A 16 -7.05 -0.88 -2.03
C HIS A 16 -5.74 -0.50 -1.30
N ASN A 17 -5.38 0.80 -1.26
CA ASN A 17 -4.19 1.28 -0.54
C ASN A 17 -4.36 1.37 0.99
N SER A 18 -5.56 1.14 1.53
CA SER A 18 -5.76 1.01 2.98
C SER A 18 -5.25 -0.33 3.51
N LEU A 19 -5.04 -1.29 2.62
CA LEU A 19 -4.44 -2.59 2.90
C LEU A 19 -2.98 -2.64 2.51
N THR A 20 -2.38 -1.54 2.01
CA THR A 20 -0.99 -1.54 1.56
C THR A 20 -0.01 -0.82 2.49
N ARG A 21 1.25 -1.28 2.51
CA ARG A 21 2.35 -0.63 3.25
C ARG A 21 3.57 -0.36 2.37
N LEU A 22 4.22 0.79 2.60
CA LEU A 22 5.53 1.09 2.01
C LEU A 22 6.61 0.19 2.61
N LEU A 23 7.25 -0.60 1.76
CA LEU A 23 8.45 -1.37 2.08
C LEU A 23 9.59 -0.88 1.22
N ILE A 24 10.71 -0.50 1.85
CA ILE A 24 11.87 0.03 1.15
C ILE A 24 12.92 -1.07 1.00
N LYS A 25 13.31 -1.36 -0.24
CA LYS A 25 14.43 -2.27 -0.53
C LYS A 25 15.76 -1.52 -0.33
N PRO A 26 16.67 -1.97 0.57
CA PRO A 26 17.92 -1.26 0.84
C PRO A 26 18.81 -1.05 -0.39
N SER A 27 18.76 -1.97 -1.37
CA SER A 27 19.52 -1.83 -2.62
C SER A 27 19.13 -0.59 -3.44
N HIS A 28 17.90 -0.08 -3.27
CA HIS A 28 17.44 1.14 -3.96
C HIS A 28 17.87 2.44 -3.25
N LEU A 29 18.53 2.34 -2.09
CA LEU A 29 19.09 3.46 -1.34
C LEU A 29 20.60 3.63 -1.58
N ALA A 30 21.24 2.64 -2.21
CA ALA A 30 22.67 2.70 -2.49
C ALA A 30 22.96 3.82 -3.51
N GLY A 31 23.91 4.68 -3.16
CA GLY A 31 24.20 5.96 -3.80
C GLY A 31 25.71 6.25 -3.86
N GLY A 32 26.12 7.17 -4.72
CA GLY A 32 27.52 7.63 -4.82
C GLY A 32 28.44 6.67 -5.57
N TYR A 33 27.89 5.73 -6.35
CA TYR A 33 28.65 4.74 -7.09
C TYR A 33 28.30 4.74 -8.58
N ALA A 34 28.90 5.67 -9.34
CA ALA A 34 28.70 5.84 -10.77
C ALA A 34 27.20 5.85 -11.16
N GLN A 35 26.70 4.83 -11.84
CA GLN A 35 25.30 4.67 -12.25
C GLN A 35 24.31 4.61 -11.07
N MET A 36 24.76 4.23 -9.88
CA MET A 36 23.98 4.27 -8.64
C MET A 36 24.26 5.57 -7.90
N SER A 37 23.96 6.70 -8.53
CA SER A 37 24.05 8.02 -7.92
C SER A 37 22.69 8.69 -8.01
N PHE A 38 22.20 9.23 -6.90
CA PHE A 38 20.89 9.85 -6.82
C PHE A 38 20.78 11.03 -7.80
N ALA A 39 19.71 11.03 -8.58
CA ALA A 39 19.22 12.17 -9.35
C ALA A 39 17.69 12.12 -9.35
N PHE A 40 17.05 13.27 -9.58
CA PHE A 40 15.59 13.38 -9.50
C PHE A 40 14.92 12.39 -10.46
N ASN A 41 14.09 11.48 -9.91
CA ASN A 41 13.40 10.40 -10.63
C ASN A 41 14.31 9.44 -11.42
N TYR A 42 15.60 9.30 -11.07
CA TYR A 42 16.53 8.38 -11.74
C TYR A 42 16.76 7.09 -10.93
N PRO A 43 17.51 7.04 -9.80
CA PRO A 43 17.52 5.90 -8.90
C PRO A 43 16.94 6.23 -7.52
N GLY A 44 16.13 5.33 -6.97
CA GLY A 44 15.54 5.53 -5.66
C GLY A 44 14.57 4.42 -5.26
N PRO A 45 14.08 4.44 -4.01
CA PRO A 45 13.14 3.44 -3.52
C PRO A 45 11.81 3.52 -4.26
N THR A 46 11.23 2.35 -4.53
CA THR A 46 9.98 2.18 -5.28
C THR A 46 8.86 1.78 -4.33
N GLY A 47 7.64 2.29 -4.54
CA GLY A 47 6.46 1.86 -3.78
C GLY A 47 5.86 0.54 -4.31
N ASN A 48 6.57 -0.57 -4.16
CA ASN A 48 6.04 -1.88 -4.56
C ASN A 48 4.90 -2.32 -3.62
N GLN A 49 3.83 -2.88 -4.19
CA GLN A 49 2.59 -3.24 -3.47
C GLN A 49 2.01 -4.61 -3.88
N ARG A 50 2.74 -5.39 -4.70
CA ARG A 50 2.24 -6.67 -5.25
C ARG A 50 2.44 -7.86 -4.31
N ASP A 51 3.32 -7.73 -3.34
CA ASP A 51 3.70 -8.82 -2.43
C ASP A 51 2.82 -8.85 -1.17
N GLU A 52 1.80 -8.00 -1.10
CA GLU A 52 0.95 -7.85 0.08
C GLU A 52 -0.10 -8.95 0.17
N VAL A 53 -0.13 -9.64 1.32
CA VAL A 53 -1.08 -10.71 1.59
C VAL A 53 -2.19 -10.18 2.48
N THR A 54 -3.44 -10.37 2.06
CA THR A 54 -4.63 -9.89 2.77
C THR A 54 -5.57 -11.04 3.08
N VAL A 55 -6.34 -10.91 4.16
CA VAL A 55 -7.34 -11.91 4.57
C VAL A 55 -8.71 -11.48 4.04
N VAL A 56 -9.35 -12.36 3.27
CA VAL A 56 -10.71 -12.16 2.76
C VAL A 56 -11.69 -12.85 3.70
N ARG A 57 -12.71 -12.11 4.15
CA ARG A 57 -13.82 -12.65 4.95
C ARG A 57 -15.17 -12.15 4.44
N ARG A 58 -16.20 -12.98 4.58
CA ARG A 58 -17.59 -12.56 4.36
C ARG A 58 -17.97 -11.55 5.45
N ARG A 59 -18.66 -10.47 5.06
CA ARG A 59 -19.27 -9.52 5.99
C ARG A 59 -20.54 -10.13 6.57
N SER A 60 -20.80 -9.89 7.86
CA SER A 60 -22.01 -10.35 8.55
C SER A 60 -23.14 -9.33 8.46
N GLN A 61 -22.83 -8.06 8.17
CA GLN A 61 -23.80 -6.99 8.06
C GLN A 61 -24.49 -6.97 6.67
N GLU A 62 -25.78 -6.67 6.66
CA GLU A 62 -26.53 -6.35 5.43
C GLU A 62 -26.10 -4.98 4.91
N VAL A 63 -25.64 -4.92 3.65
CA VAL A 63 -25.06 -3.70 3.06
C VAL A 63 -26.17 -2.90 2.40
N THR A 64 -26.53 -1.76 3.00
CA THR A 64 -27.38 -0.73 2.38
C THR A 64 -26.47 0.35 1.76
N TYR A 65 -26.70 0.67 0.49
CA TYR A 65 -25.94 1.68 -0.26
C TYR A 65 -26.58 3.07 -0.15
#